data_AF-A0A2T7HJB1-F1
#
_entry.id   AF-A0A2T7HJB1-F1
#
_cell.length_a   1.000
_cell.length_b   1.000
_cell.length_c   1.000
_cell.angle_alpha   90.00
_cell.angle_beta   90.00
_cell.angle_gamma   90.00
#
_symmetry.space_group_name_H-M   'P 1'
#
loop_
_entity.id
_entity.type
_entity.pdbx_description
1 polymer ?
#
loop_
_entity_poly.entity_id
_entity_poly.type
_entity_poly.pdbx_seq_one_letter_code
_entity_poly.pdbx_strand_id
1 'polypeptide(L)' 'MARRHDVQNLLRRGNIWYWRPRLPVALSQSDLNRKLSFSLRQSDHHRARFMARRLNTMLAEMRFRRDLYQAQ' A
#
# COMPACT_ATOMS: atom_id res chain seq x y z
N MET A 1 -20.51 -6.94 -4.51
CA MET A 1 -19.35 -7.68 -3.96
C MET A 1 -18.08 -7.19 -4.64
N ALA A 2 -17.17 -6.54 -3.92
CA ALA A 2 -15.93 -6.05 -4.52
C ALA A 2 -15.03 -7.24 -4.88
N ARG A 3 -14.74 -7.43 -6.19
CA ARG A 3 -13.70 -8.36 -6.64
C ARG A 3 -12.43 -8.05 -5.86
N ARG A 4 -12.07 -8.92 -4.90
CA ARG A 4 -10.78 -8.85 -4.21
C ARG A 4 -9.74 -9.12 -5.29
N HIS A 5 -9.00 -8.09 -5.68
CA HIS A 5 -7.87 -8.29 -6.60
C HIS A 5 -6.82 -9.13 -5.90
N ASP A 6 -6.19 -10.06 -6.61
CA ASP A 6 -5.17 -10.97 -6.06
C ASP A 6 -3.96 -10.25 -5.45
N VAL A 7 -3.82 -8.95 -5.71
CA VAL A 7 -2.72 -8.13 -5.20
C VAL A 7 -3.22 -7.27 -4.06
N GLN A 8 -2.65 -7.47 -2.87
CA GLN A 8 -2.93 -6.68 -1.69
C GLN A 8 -2.75 -5.18 -1.98
N ASN A 9 -3.58 -4.35 -1.37
CA ASN A 9 -3.57 -2.88 -1.51
C ASN A 9 -3.91 -2.37 -2.92
N LEU A 10 -4.18 -3.22 -3.91
CA LEU A 10 -4.61 -2.81 -5.24
C LEU A 10 -6.14 -2.80 -5.35
N LEU A 11 -6.69 -1.68 -5.82
CA LEU A 11 -8.12 -1.42 -5.91
C LEU A 11 -8.46 -0.87 -7.29
N ARG A 12 -9.52 -1.37 -7.93
CA ARG A 12 -10.04 -0.77 -9.16
C ARG A 12 -11.22 0.17 -8.86
N ARG A 13 -11.20 1.36 -9.46
CA ARG A 13 -12.29 2.34 -9.50
C ARG A 13 -12.48 2.79 -10.94
N GLY A 14 -13.56 2.33 -11.57
CA GLY A 14 -13.77 2.52 -13.02
C GLY A 14 -12.62 1.89 -13.83
N ASN A 15 -12.00 2.68 -14.70
CA ASN A 15 -10.87 2.27 -15.54
C ASN A 15 -9.51 2.55 -14.91
N ILE A 16 -9.48 2.91 -13.63
CA ILE A 16 -8.28 3.32 -12.94
C ILE A 16 -8.01 2.38 -11.78
N TRP A 17 -6.76 1.99 -11.68
CA TRP A 17 -6.20 1.20 -10.61
C TRP A 17 -5.50 2.11 -9.60
N TYR A 18 -5.82 1.88 -8.34
CA TYR A 18 -5.29 2.60 -7.19
C TYR A 18 -4.53 1.63 -6.29
N TRP A 19 -3.29 1.96 -5.93
CA TRP A 19 -2.63 1.34 -4.78
C TRP A 19 -2.97 2.13 -3.51
N ARG A 20 -3.45 1.49 -2.45
CA ARG A 20 -3.85 2.16 -1.19
C ARG A 20 -3.51 1.29 0.02
N PRO A 21 -2.24 1.26 0.45
CA PRO A 21 -1.86 0.53 1.65
C PRO A 21 -2.40 1.21 2.91
N ARG A 22 -2.56 0.44 3.99
CA ARG A 22 -2.68 1.01 5.33
C ARG A 22 -1.27 1.13 5.91
N LEU A 23 -0.86 2.34 6.28
CA LEU A 23 0.40 2.51 7.00
C LEU A 23 0.25 2.04 8.45
N PRO A 24 1.31 1.48 9.08
CA PRO A 24 1.38 1.30 10.52
C PRO A 24 1.11 2.61 11.27
N VAL A 25 0.38 2.53 12.39
CA VAL A 25 0.14 3.65 13.31
C VAL A 25 1.43 4.35 13.69
N ALA A 26 2.50 3.58 13.84
CA ALA A 26 3.79 4.10 14.26
C ALA A 26 4.46 5.01 13.19
N LEU A 27 4.10 4.91 11.89
CA LEU A 27 4.52 5.87 10.83
C LEU A 27 3.57 7.08 10.75
N SER A 28 2.46 7.06 11.49
CA SER A 28 1.50 8.15 11.65
C SER A 28 1.81 8.89 12.95
N GLN A 29 2.76 9.83 12.92
CA GLN A 29 3.05 10.69 14.08
C GLN A 29 1.90 11.64 14.49
N SER A 30 0.75 11.57 13.81
CA SER A 30 -0.43 12.37 14.12
C SER A 30 -1.63 11.48 14.42
N ASP A 31 -2.50 11.96 15.32
CA ASP A 31 -3.85 11.43 15.60
C ASP A 31 -4.74 11.32 14.35
N LEU A 32 -4.29 11.81 13.20
CA LEU A 32 -4.86 11.53 11.89
C LEU A 32 -4.49 10.11 11.42
N ASN A 33 -5.10 9.10 12.04
CA ASN A 33 -5.15 7.73 11.55
C ASN A 33 -5.97 7.58 10.25
N ARG A 34 -5.78 8.41 9.22
CA ARG A 34 -6.60 8.33 8.00
C ARG A 34 -5.78 8.48 6.72
N LYS A 35 -4.80 7.59 6.57
CA LYS A 35 -4.15 7.21 5.30
C LYS A 35 -3.32 8.33 4.68
N LEU A 36 -2.02 8.36 4.99
CA LEU A 36 -1.02 8.75 4.00
C LEU A 36 -1.23 7.84 2.78
N SER A 37 -2.00 8.35 1.83
CA SER A 37 -2.43 7.61 0.66
C SER A 37 -1.30 7.72 -0.34
N PHE A 38 -0.37 6.76 -0.32
CA PHE A 38 0.46 6.52 -1.49
C PHE A 38 -0.43 5.98 -2.59
N SER A 39 -1.14 6.87 -3.27
CA SER A 39 -2.05 6.53 -4.35
C SER A 39 -1.28 6.56 -5.65
N LEU A 40 -0.86 5.38 -6.11
CA LEU A 40 -0.53 5.21 -7.51
C LEU A 40 -1.82 5.19 -8.32
N ARG A 41 -1.93 6.06 -9.33
CA ARG A 41 -3.01 6.04 -10.32
C ARG A 41 -2.47 5.43 -11.60
N GLN A 42 -3.00 4.28 -12.03
CA GLN A 42 -2.56 3.62 -13.26
C GLN A 42 -3.78 3.10 -14.04
N SER A 43 -3.84 3.34 -15.35
CA SER A 43 -4.93 2.84 -16.20
C SER A 43 -4.69 1.39 -16.65
N ASP A 44 -3.43 1.05 -16.93
CA ASP A 44 -3.03 -0.29 -17.35
C ASP A 44 -3.01 -1.27 -16.17
N HIS A 45 -3.76 -2.37 -16.30
CA HIS A 45 -3.87 -3.38 -15.25
C HIS A 45 -2.55 -4.13 -14.98
N HIS A 46 -1.77 -4.46 -16.01
CA HIS A 46 -0.52 -5.21 -15.85
C HIS A 46 0.54 -4.34 -15.14
N ARG A 47 0.67 -3.07 -15.55
CA ARG A 47 1.54 -2.10 -14.88
C ARG A 47 1.10 -1.85 -13.45
N ALA A 48 -0.20 -1.70 -13.21
CA ALA A 48 -0.73 -1.52 -11.86
C ALA A 48 -0.42 -2.72 -10.96
N ARG A 49 -0.57 -3.94 -11.48
CA ARG A 49 -0.25 -5.19 -10.76
C ARG A 49 1.24 -5.29 -10.43
N PHE A 50 2.10 -5.01 -11.40
CA PHE A 50 3.55 -5.01 -11.21
C PHE A 50 4.00 -3.99 -10.16
N MET A 51 3.53 -2.74 -10.29
CA MET A 51 3.88 -1.68 -9.35
C MET A 51 3.34 -1.97 -7.94
N ALA A 52 2.11 -2.44 -7.81
CA ALA A 52 1.54 -2.77 -6.50
C ALA A 52 2.32 -3.87 -5.77
N ARG A 53 2.82 -4.90 -6.50
CA ARG A 53 3.69 -5.92 -5.90
C ARG A 53 5.00 -5.32 -5.39
N ARG A 54 5.68 -4.51 -6.21
CA ARG A 54 6.93 -3.84 -5.81
C ARG A 54 6.74 -2.93 -4.59
N LEU A 55 5.66 -2.14 -4.58
CA LEU A 55 5.34 -1.24 -3.48
C LEU A 55 4.98 -2.00 -2.20
N ASN A 56 4.30 -3.15 -2.31
CA ASN A 56 4.03 -4.02 -1.16
C ASN A 56 5.32 -4.59 -0.57
N THR A 57 6.28 -5.02 -1.41
CA THR A 57 7.59 -5.51 -0.94
C THR A 57 8.34 -4.40 -0.19
N MET A 58 8.44 -3.20 -0.77
CA MET A 58 9.08 -2.05 -0.11
C MET A 58 8.42 -1.71 1.22
N LEU A 59 7.08 -1.74 1.29
CA LEU A 59 6.36 -1.48 2.53
C LEU A 59 6.63 -2.55 3.58
N ALA A 60 6.75 -3.82 3.18
CA ALA A 60 7.10 -4.92 4.08
C ALA A 60 8.54 -4.78 4.60
N GLU A 61 9.50 -4.42 3.75
CA GLU A 61 10.89 -4.16 4.15
C GLU A 61 10.99 -3.00 5.15
N MET A 62 10.26 -1.90 4.91
CA MET A 62 10.21 -0.77 5.84
C MET A 62 9.64 -1.17 7.21
N ARG A 63 8.60 -2.03 7.23
CA ARG A 63 8.06 -2.58 8.48
C ARG A 63 9.10 -3.40 9.22
N PHE A 64 9.74 -4.35 8.52
CA PHE A 64 10.75 -5.22 9.11
C PHE A 64 11.92 -4.44 9.72
N ARG A 65 12.46 -3.45 9.00
CA ARG A 65 13.54 -2.60 9.52
C ARG A 65 13.13 -1.84 10.77
N ARG A 66 11.89 -1.34 10.80
CA ARG A 66 11.38 -0.62 11.98
C ARG A 66 11.28 -1.54 13.20
N ASP A 67 10.73 -2.74 13.03
CA ASP A 67 10.55 -3.68 14.14
C ASP A 67 11.91 -4.03 14.79
N LEU A 68 12.98 -4.13 13.99
CA LEU A 68 14.34 -4.29 14.49
C LEU A 68 14.83 -3.11 15.33
N TYR A 69 14.51 -1.87 14.95
CA TYR A 69 14.89 -0.68 15.73
C TYR A 69 14.07 -0.49 17.01
N GLN A 70 12.87 -1.06 17.10
CA GLN A 70 12.03 -0.95 18.31
C GLN A 70 12.29 -2.06 19.35
N ALA A 71 13.01 -3.12 18.97
CA ALA A 71 13.36 -4.23 19.85
C ALA A 71 14.72 -4.05 20.57
N GLN A 72 15.37 -2.89 20.40
CA GLN A 72 16.60 -2.46 21.07
C GLN A 72 16.27 -1.41 22.12
#